data_AF-A0A392RLM2-F1
#
_entry.id   AF-A0A392RLM2-F1
#
_cell.length_a   1.000
_cell.length_b   1.000
_cell.length_c   1.000
_cell.angle_alpha   90.00
_cell.angle_beta   90.00
_cell.angle_gamma   90.00
#
_symmetry.space_group_name_H-M   'P 1'
#
loop_
_entity.id
_entity.type
_entity.pdbx_description
1 polymer ?
#
loop_
_entity_poly.entity_id
_entity_poly.type
_entity_poly.pdbx_seq_one_letter_code
_entity_poly.pdbx_strand_id
1 'polypeptide(L)'
;MFKCNHSLSVTPPRSFGNYTNCSSYNIYYDPHNADQPPSFKVPSSLAKCTMFQVAIKDIPTSDPFYFLSPDIAFEVQLSDDCNKCFRHQGGRCQLDIHGKFHCAQ
;
A
#
# COMPACT_ATOMS: atom_id res chain seq x y z
N MET A 1 -3.78 3.69 -2.36
CA MET A 1 -3.02 3.12 -3.50
C MET A 1 -2.49 1.74 -3.14
N PHE A 2 -2.11 0.92 -4.12
CA PHE A 2 -1.68 -0.46 -3.91
C PHE A 2 -0.40 -0.77 -4.68
N LYS A 3 0.68 -1.10 -3.96
CA LYS A 3 1.94 -1.59 -4.51
C LYS A 3 1.88 -3.11 -4.62
N CYS A 4 1.95 -3.63 -5.83
CA CYS A 4 1.84 -5.07 -6.09
C CYS A 4 3.09 -5.58 -6.83
N ASN A 5 3.77 -6.55 -6.25
CA ASN A 5 4.90 -7.23 -6.91
C ASN A 5 4.40 -7.95 -8.17
N HIS A 6 5.18 -7.92 -9.25
CA HIS A 6 4.85 -8.61 -10.51
C HIS A 6 4.66 -10.11 -10.32
N SER A 7 5.26 -10.73 -9.30
CA SER A 7 5.07 -12.14 -8.97
C SER A 7 3.67 -12.51 -8.48
N LEU A 8 2.85 -11.53 -8.06
CA LEU A 8 1.54 -11.77 -7.45
C LEU A 8 0.39 -11.94 -8.46
N SER A 9 0.64 -11.82 -9.77
CA SER A 9 -0.35 -11.95 -10.86
C SER A 9 -1.72 -11.38 -10.49
N VAL A 10 -1.79 -10.06 -10.31
CA VAL A 10 -2.99 -9.36 -9.84
C VAL A 10 -3.84 -8.82 -10.98
N THR A 11 -5.16 -8.91 -10.83
CA THR A 11 -6.13 -8.30 -11.75
C THR A 11 -6.84 -7.15 -11.03
N PRO A 12 -6.46 -5.88 -11.27
CA PRO A 12 -7.09 -4.74 -10.60
C PRO A 12 -8.53 -4.55 -11.10
N PRO A 13 -9.40 -3.87 -10.31
CA PRO A 13 -10.69 -3.40 -10.79
C PRO A 13 -10.53 -2.50 -12.03
N ARG A 14 -11.51 -2.53 -12.95
CA ARG A 14 -11.44 -1.80 -14.24
C ARG A 14 -11.27 -0.28 -14.09
N SER A 15 -11.74 0.30 -12.99
CA SER A 15 -11.64 1.74 -12.72
C SER A 15 -10.25 2.17 -12.25
N PHE A 16 -9.36 1.24 -11.92
CA PHE A 16 -8.05 1.57 -11.36
C PHE A 16 -7.07 1.91 -12.48
N GLY A 17 -6.35 3.01 -12.29
CA GLY A 17 -5.13 3.31 -13.02
C GLY A 17 -4.02 2.31 -12.68
N ASN A 18 -3.10 2.12 -13.62
CA ASN A 18 -1.95 1.25 -13.48
C ASN A 18 -0.67 2.02 -13.83
N TYR A 19 0.18 2.24 -12.84
CA TYR A 19 1.48 2.85 -13.01
C TYR A 19 2.56 1.77 -13.09
N THR A 20 3.20 1.67 -14.26
CA THR A 20 4.12 0.58 -14.63
C THR A 20 5.58 1.02 -14.78
N ASN A 21 5.93 2.24 -14.41
CA ASN A 21 7.32 2.73 -14.53
C ASN A 21 8.27 2.16 -13.47
N CYS A 22 7.77 1.30 -12.57
CA CYS A 22 8.58 0.65 -11.55
C CYS A 22 9.07 -0.72 -12.06
N SER A 23 10.34 -1.04 -11.80
CA SER A 23 11.01 -2.22 -12.38
C SER A 23 10.55 -3.57 -11.82
N SER A 24 10.09 -3.62 -10.56
CA SER A 24 9.78 -4.88 -9.85
C SER A 24 8.34 -4.98 -9.34
N TYR A 25 7.54 -3.94 -9.55
CA TYR A 25 6.16 -3.88 -9.08
C TYR A 25 5.35 -2.92 -9.93
N ASN A 26 4.03 -3.03 -9.86
CA ASN A 26 3.11 -2.03 -10.39
C ASN A 26 2.41 -1.32 -9.22
N ILE A 27 1.97 -0.09 -9.48
CA ILE A 27 1.13 0.65 -8.55
C ILE A 27 -0.26 0.81 -9.14
N TYR A 28 -1.26 0.26 -8.46
CA TYR A 28 -2.66 0.42 -8.81
C TYR A 28 -3.30 1.47 -7.92
N TYR A 29 -4.07 2.37 -8.52
CA TYR A 29 -4.69 3.48 -7.81
C TYR A 29 -6.04 3.81 -8.42
N ASP A 30 -6.97 4.24 -7.59
CA ASP A 30 -8.24 4.77 -8.07
C ASP A 30 -8.07 6.29 -8.29
N PRO A 31 -8.15 6.78 -9.54
CA PRO A 31 -7.95 8.20 -9.84
C PRO A 31 -9.06 9.10 -9.29
N HIS A 32 -10.19 8.52 -8.83
CA HIS A 32 -11.34 9.26 -8.33
C HIS A 32 -11.46 9.25 -6.80
N ASN A 33 -10.63 8.48 -6.08
CA ASN A 33 -10.66 8.43 -4.62
C ASN A 33 -9.72 9.48 -4.01
N ALA A 34 -10.08 10.76 -4.12
CA ALA A 34 -9.45 11.83 -3.35
C ALA A 34 -9.71 11.68 -1.83
N ASP A 35 -10.84 11.06 -1.46
CA ASP A 35 -11.20 10.75 -0.09
C ASP A 35 -11.64 9.28 -0.03
N GLN A 36 -10.82 8.39 0.55
CA GLN A 36 -11.33 7.05 0.87
C GLN A 36 -12.37 7.22 1.98
N PRO A 37 -13.66 6.94 1.74
CA PRO A 37 -14.63 6.97 2.82
C PRO A 37 -14.24 5.93 3.88
N PRO A 38 -14.67 6.10 5.15
CA PRO A 38 -14.37 5.16 6.24
C PRO A 38 -14.83 3.71 5.98
N SER A 39 -15.62 3.47 4.93
CA SER A 39 -16.12 2.17 4.48
C SER A 39 -15.38 1.59 3.27
N PHE A 40 -14.26 2.17 2.83
CA PHE A 40 -13.50 1.67 1.68
C PHE A 40 -13.03 0.24 1.93
N LYS A 41 -13.59 -0.72 1.18
CA LYS A 41 -13.18 -2.12 1.22
C LYS A 41 -12.08 -2.35 0.20
N VAL A 42 -10.93 -2.83 0.67
CA VAL A 42 -9.84 -3.27 -0.20
C VAL A 42 -10.38 -4.34 -1.17
N PRO A 43 -10.24 -4.15 -2.50
CA PRO A 43 -10.63 -5.16 -3.45
C PRO A 43 -9.90 -6.48 -3.17
N SER A 44 -10.61 -7.61 -3.19
CA SER A 44 -10.03 -8.93 -2.90
C SER A 44 -8.85 -9.28 -3.82
N SER A 45 -8.87 -8.80 -5.07
CA SER A 45 -7.77 -8.99 -6.02
C SER A 45 -6.49 -8.23 -5.66
N LEU A 46 -6.59 -7.21 -4.81
CA LEU A 46 -5.46 -6.39 -4.33
C LEU A 46 -5.10 -6.70 -2.87
N ALA A 47 -5.76 -7.68 -2.23
CA ALA A 47 -5.56 -7.99 -0.81
C ALA A 47 -4.13 -8.45 -0.47
N LYS A 48 -3.39 -9.00 -1.44
CA LYS A 48 -1.98 -9.40 -1.29
C LYS A 48 -0.98 -8.27 -1.54
N CYS A 49 -1.46 -7.10 -1.94
CA CYS A 49 -0.63 -5.95 -2.23
C CYS A 49 -0.42 -5.09 -0.99
N THR A 50 0.69 -4.37 -0.95
CA THR A 50 0.91 -3.37 0.10
C THR A 50 0.06 -2.15 -0.19
N MET A 51 -0.91 -1.87 0.68
CA MET A 51 -1.67 -0.63 0.62
C MET A 51 -0.82 0.51 1.19
N PHE A 52 -0.86 1.66 0.53
CA PHE A 52 -0.24 2.89 1.02
C PHE A 52 -1.08 4.10 0.61
N GLN A 53 -0.99 5.16 1.39
CA GLN A 53 -1.66 6.43 1.12
C GLN A 53 -0.59 7.49 0.88
N VAL A 54 -0.79 8.27 -0.17
CA VAL A 54 -0.01 9.48 -0.47
C VAL A 54 -0.99 10.55 -0.89
N ALA A 55 -0.58 11.82 -0.70
CA ALA A 55 -1.31 12.93 -1.28
C ALA A 55 -1.34 12.77 -2.81
N ILE A 56 -2.54 12.71 -3.38
CA ILE A 56 -2.76 12.74 -4.82
C ILE A 56 -3.22 14.16 -5.16
N LYS A 57 -2.69 14.73 -6.24
CA LYS A 57 -3.10 16.05 -6.70
C LYS A 57 -4.59 16.03 -7.07
N ASP A 58 -5.27 17.14 -6.78
CA ASP A 58 -6.66 17.41 -7.17
C ASP A 58 -6.89 17.47 -8.68
N ILE A 59 -5.82 17.67 -9.46
CA ILE A 59 -5.81 17.67 -10.91
C ILE A 59 -5.46 16.26 -11.44
N PRO A 60 -6.31 15.63 -12.28
CA PRO A 60 -6.01 14.36 -12.91
C PRO A 60 -4.73 14.42 -13.76
N THR A 61 -3.76 13.58 -13.43
CA THR A 61 -2.49 13.44 -14.15
C THR A 61 -2.24 11.96 -14.44
N SER A 62 -1.56 11.67 -15.55
CA SER A 62 -1.10 10.31 -15.87
C SER A 62 -0.02 9.81 -14.91
N ASP A 63 0.71 10.73 -14.27
CA ASP A 63 1.65 10.43 -13.21
C ASP A 63 1.03 10.73 -11.83
N PRO A 64 0.70 9.70 -11.03
CA PRO A 64 0.13 9.88 -9.70
C PRO A 64 1.14 10.48 -8.71
N PHE A 65 2.42 10.56 -9.06
CA PHE A 65 3.50 11.08 -8.21
C PHE A 65 3.96 12.49 -8.57
N TYR A 66 3.26 13.17 -9.49
CA TYR A 66 3.63 14.51 -9.93
C TYR A 66 3.76 15.52 -8.77
N PHE A 67 3.02 15.32 -7.67
CA PHE A 67 3.08 16.18 -6.49
C PHE A 67 4.15 15.78 -5.47
N LEU A 68 4.78 14.60 -5.61
CA LEU A 68 5.82 14.18 -4.68
C LEU A 68 7.05 15.08 -4.84
N SER A 69 7.46 15.69 -3.73
CA SER A 69 8.72 16.41 -3.59
C SER A 69 9.65 15.64 -2.65
N PRO A 70 10.93 16.02 -2.58
CA PRO A 70 11.84 15.50 -1.55
C PRO A 70 11.36 15.77 -0.11
N ASP A 71 10.53 16.81 0.08
CA ASP A 71 10.04 17.26 1.38
C ASP A 71 8.60 16.76 1.63
N ILE A 72 8.44 15.44 1.76
CA ILE A 72 7.17 14.82 2.12
C ILE A 72 7.27 14.08 3.46
N ALA A 73 6.24 14.23 4.30
CA ALA A 73 6.09 13.46 5.53
C ALA A 73 5.29 12.18 5.26
N PHE A 74 5.76 11.04 5.76
CA PHE A 74 5.05 9.78 5.72
C PHE A 74 4.62 9.38 7.14
N GLU A 75 3.37 8.94 7.28
CA GLU A 75 2.90 8.27 8.47
C GLU A 75 2.90 6.76 8.23
N VAL A 76 3.47 5.99 9.17
CA VAL A 76 3.46 4.54 9.14
C VAL A 76 2.61 4.03 10.29
N GLN A 77 1.46 3.45 9.96
CA GLN A 77 0.59 2.80 10.95
C GLN A 77 0.91 1.31 11.02
N LEU A 78 1.35 0.86 12.19
CA LEU A 78 1.60 -0.56 12.45
C LEU A 78 0.28 -1.31 12.62
N SER A 79 0.23 -2.57 12.19
CA SER A 79 -0.87 -3.46 12.58
C SER A 79 -0.88 -3.66 14.10
N ASP A 80 -2.04 -4.00 14.66
CA ASP A 80 -2.18 -4.24 16.10
C ASP A 80 -1.18 -5.29 16.61
N ASP A 81 -0.99 -6.37 15.86
CA ASP A 81 -0.06 -7.44 16.22
C ASP A 81 1.40 -6.94 16.22
N CYS A 82 1.77 -6.13 15.22
CA CYS A 82 3.10 -5.56 15.14
C CYS A 82 3.34 -4.51 16.23
N ASN A 83 2.36 -3.65 16.50
CA ASN A 83 2.44 -2.65 17.56
C ASN A 83 2.61 -3.32 18.93
N LYS A 84 1.93 -4.44 19.19
CA LYS A 84 2.11 -5.24 20.41
C LYS A 84 3.51 -5.85 20.50
N CYS A 85 4.00 -6.46 19.42
CA CYS A 85 5.36 -7.02 19.35
C CYS A 85 6.43 -5.95 19.66
N PHE A 86 6.35 -4.80 18.98
CA PHE A 86 7.29 -3.71 19.15
C PHE A 86 7.25 -3.11 20.57
N ARG A 87 6.06 -2.76 21.07
CA ARG A 87 5.91 -2.05 22.35
C ARG A 87 6.05 -2.93 23.58
N HIS A 88 5.57 -4.17 23.53
CA HIS A 88 5.52 -5.04 24.71
C HIS A 88 6.64 -6.07 24.75
N GLN A 89 7.16 -6.49 23.60
CA GLN A 89 8.17 -7.55 23.52
C GLN A 89 9.53 -7.04 23.08
N GLY A 90 9.63 -5.79 22.61
CA GLY A 90 10.86 -5.21 22.05
C GLY A 90 11.35 -5.91 20.78
N GLY A 91 10.50 -6.75 20.18
CA GLY A 91 10.86 -7.59 19.03
C GLY A 91 10.67 -6.89 17.68
N ARG A 92 11.05 -7.60 16.62
CA ARG A 92 10.89 -7.21 15.22
C ARG A 92 9.71 -7.93 14.59
N CYS A 93 8.81 -7.17 13.98
CA CYS A 93 7.69 -7.70 13.22
C CYS A 93 8.19 -8.39 11.94
N GLN A 94 7.88 -9.67 11.78
CA GLN A 94 8.26 -10.45 10.60
C GLN A 94 7.08 -11.27 10.10
N LEU A 95 7.17 -11.66 8.83
CA LEU A 95 6.27 -12.63 8.22
C LEU A 95 7.09 -13.88 7.89
N ASP A 96 6.52 -15.05 8.09
CA ASP A 96 7.11 -16.30 7.63
C ASP A 96 6.96 -16.48 6.11
N ILE A 97 7.48 -17.59 5.58
CA ILE A 97 7.41 -17.91 4.14
C ILE A 97 5.98 -18.07 3.60
N HIS A 98 5.00 -18.26 4.48
CA HIS A 98 3.59 -18.38 4.14
C HIS A 98 2.84 -17.05 4.33
N GLY A 99 3.54 -15.97 4.70
CA GLY A 99 2.95 -14.67 4.99
C GLY A 99 2.25 -14.58 6.35
N LYS A 100 2.50 -15.53 7.27
CA LYS A 100 1.95 -15.52 8.62
C LYS A 100 2.85 -14.68 9.53
N PHE A 101 2.21 -13.85 10.36
CA PHE A 101 2.92 -12.97 11.29
C PHE A 101 3.62 -13.73 12.44
N HIS A 102 4.82 -13.28 12.79
CA HIS A 102 5.53 -13.63 14.02
C HIS A 102 6.34 -12.44 14.56
N CYS A 103 6.58 -12.44 15.88
CA CYS A 103 7.46 -11.49 16.55
C CYS A 103 8.83 -12.15 16.76
N ALA A 104 9.85 -11.70 16.02
CA ALA A 104 11.23 -12.15 16.21
C ALA A 104 11.88 -11.37 17.35
N GLN A 105 12.67 -12.05 18.18
CA GLN A 105 13.38 -11.43 19.29
C GLN A 105 14.69 -10.76 18.82
#